data_AF-A0A9D8N3Q8-F1
#
_entry.id   AF-A0A9D8N3Q8-F1
#
_cell.length_a   1.000
_cell.length_b   1.000
_cell.length_c   1.000
_cell.angle_alpha   90.00
_cell.angle_beta   90.00
_cell.angle_gamma   90.00
#
_symmetry.space_group_name_H-M   'P 1'
#
loop_
_entity.id
_entity.type
_entity.pdbx_description
1 polymer ?
#
loop_
_entity_poly.entity_id
_entity_poly.type
_entity_poly.pdbx_seq_one_letter_code
_entity_poly.pdbx_strand_id
1 'polypeptide(L)'
;MNGKQLKNSILQWAIQGKLVPQDPNDEPASELLKRIREEKARLVKEGKIKKDKNESIIFRGDDNSHYEKLANGEVRCIDSELPFEIPSSWSWERWGNLAFSIMYGYNAPAIEKGDIRMVRISDIQNNQVNWRSVPFCKIKESDIDTYLLKPNDILFARTGGTVGKSYIVKSVPHPAIYAGYLIRTRYSQQLCPQFLKYFMESPLYWDELKEGTTATAQPNCNGKKLASMLLPVPPVQEQLRIVSKLEELLLHIDKYDAAQTQLDRLNIDIYSQLKKSILQEAIQGHLVSQDPAEEPAEELLKRIHREKEKLVREGKLKRKDVVESNIFKGEDNKYYEKCGNTISCIDEEVSFEIPKGWELSRIANIALVYTGNSISET
;
A
#
# COMPACT_ATOMS: atom_id res chain seq x y z
N MET A 1 2.21 -14.82 -7.51
CA MET A 1 3.12 -13.71 -7.16
C MET A 1 2.33 -12.42 -7.30
N ASN A 2 2.20 -11.58 -6.28
CA ASN A 2 1.48 -10.30 -6.41
C ASN A 2 2.40 -9.18 -6.94
N GLY A 3 1.85 -8.01 -7.30
CA GLY A 3 2.63 -6.91 -7.89
C GLY A 3 3.76 -6.43 -6.98
N LYS A 4 3.52 -6.41 -5.66
CA LYS A 4 4.56 -6.12 -4.67
C LYS A 4 5.72 -7.12 -4.69
N GLN A 5 5.44 -8.42 -4.75
CA GLN A 5 6.47 -9.45 -4.86
C GLN A 5 7.26 -9.32 -6.16
N LEU A 6 6.58 -9.07 -7.28
CA LEU A 6 7.22 -8.83 -8.57
C LEU A 6 8.16 -7.61 -8.53
N LYS A 7 7.71 -6.50 -7.95
CA LYS A 7 8.53 -5.30 -7.74
C LYS A 7 9.81 -5.63 -6.96
N ASN A 8 9.69 -6.36 -5.86
CA ASN A 8 10.83 -6.74 -5.04
C ASN A 8 11.83 -7.62 -5.81
N SER A 9 11.35 -8.58 -6.61
CA SER A 9 12.22 -9.42 -7.45
C SER A 9 12.95 -8.59 -8.51
N ILE A 10 12.27 -7.65 -9.17
CA ILE A 10 12.90 -6.80 -10.19
C ILE A 10 13.94 -5.88 -9.55
N LEU A 11 13.65 -5.27 -8.40
CA LEU A 11 14.62 -4.44 -7.67
C LEU A 11 15.83 -5.28 -7.21
N GLN A 12 15.61 -6.52 -6.78
CA GLN A 12 16.69 -7.43 -6.43
C GLN A 12 17.59 -7.75 -7.63
N TRP A 13 17.01 -8.02 -8.81
CA TRP A 13 17.79 -8.24 -10.02
C TRP A 13 18.54 -6.98 -10.47
N ALA A 14 17.96 -5.80 -10.26
CA ALA A 14 18.61 -4.52 -10.51
C ALA A 14 19.89 -4.38 -9.69
N ILE A 15 19.85 -4.64 -8.38
CA ILE A 15 21.02 -4.50 -7.49
C ILE A 15 22.03 -5.66 -7.62
N GLN A 16 21.69 -6.73 -8.33
CA GLN A 16 22.59 -7.85 -8.62
C GLN A 16 23.29 -7.73 -9.98
N GLY A 17 23.02 -6.66 -10.75
CA GLY A 17 23.56 -6.49 -12.11
C GLY A 17 22.96 -7.47 -13.13
N LYS A 18 21.76 -7.97 -12.86
CA LYS A 18 21.05 -8.97 -13.71
C LYS A 18 19.92 -8.36 -14.54
N LEU A 19 19.55 -7.11 -14.27
CA LEU A 19 18.41 -6.47 -14.93
C LEU A 19 18.72 -5.98 -16.35
N VAL A 20 19.96 -5.57 -16.60
CA VAL A 20 20.43 -5.08 -17.89
C VAL A 20 21.75 -5.76 -18.27
N PRO A 21 22.08 -5.88 -19.57
CA PRO A 21 23.38 -6.40 -19.99
C PRO A 21 24.54 -5.55 -19.47
N GLN A 22 25.64 -6.22 -19.10
CA GLN A 22 26.91 -5.59 -18.78
C GLN A 22 27.58 -5.07 -20.06
N ASP A 23 28.18 -3.89 -20.01
CA ASP A 23 28.97 -3.33 -21.12
C ASP A 23 30.46 -3.30 -20.73
N PRO A 24 31.34 -4.07 -21.40
CA PRO A 24 32.76 -4.09 -21.08
C PRO A 24 33.49 -2.77 -21.35
N ASN A 25 32.88 -1.84 -22.09
CA ASN A 25 33.45 -0.51 -22.37
C ASN A 25 33.10 0.52 -21.28
N ASP A 26 32.19 0.18 -20.37
CA ASP A 26 31.86 1.07 -19.27
C ASP A 26 33.05 1.21 -18.33
N GLU A 27 33.30 2.44 -17.88
CA GLU A 27 34.27 2.69 -16.82
C GLU A 27 33.84 1.95 -15.53
N PRO A 28 34.72 1.12 -14.93
CA PRO A 28 34.37 0.34 -13.76
C PRO A 28 34.00 1.24 -12.56
N ALA A 29 33.14 0.73 -11.69
CA ALA A 29 32.68 1.45 -10.51
C ALA A 29 33.82 1.90 -9.59
N SER A 30 34.96 1.19 -9.58
CA SER A 30 36.15 1.54 -8.81
C SER A 30 36.68 2.95 -9.14
N GLU A 31 36.67 3.35 -10.41
CA GLU A 31 37.13 4.69 -10.84
C GLU A 31 36.11 5.77 -10.46
N LEU A 32 34.81 5.50 -10.57
CA LEU A 32 33.76 6.37 -10.04
C LEU A 32 33.95 6.62 -8.54
N LEU A 33 34.15 5.55 -7.75
CA LEU A 33 34.36 5.63 -6.31
C LEU A 33 35.63 6.42 -5.96
N LYS A 34 36.70 6.25 -6.73
CA LYS A 34 37.93 7.04 -6.58
C LYS A 34 37.65 8.54 -6.79
N ARG A 35 36.96 8.92 -7.87
CA ARG A 35 36.59 10.32 -8.14
C ARG A 35 35.70 10.92 -7.05
N ILE A 36 34.75 10.14 -6.52
CA ILE A 36 33.90 10.56 -5.40
C ILE A 36 34.73 10.82 -4.14
N ARG A 37 35.70 9.95 -3.83
CA ARG A 37 36.61 10.13 -2.68
C ARG A 37 37.48 11.39 -2.83
N GLU A 38 38.03 11.62 -4.02
CA GLU A 38 38.81 12.84 -4.33
C GLU A 38 37.95 14.10 -4.20
N GLU A 39 36.72 14.07 -4.73
CA GLU A 39 35.76 15.17 -4.60
C GLU A 39 35.41 15.44 -3.14
N LYS A 40 35.15 14.39 -2.36
CA LYS A 40 34.88 14.49 -0.92
C LYS A 40 36.06 15.10 -0.17
N ALA A 41 37.28 14.63 -0.43
CA ALA A 41 38.50 15.18 0.16
C ALA A 41 38.70 16.66 -0.16
N ARG A 42 38.41 17.08 -1.40
CA ARG A 42 38.42 18.50 -1.80
C ARG A 42 37.38 19.31 -1.01
N LEU A 43 36.13 18.83 -0.92
CA LEU A 43 35.07 19.52 -0.17
C LEU A 43 35.36 19.62 1.34
N VAL A 44 36.03 18.62 1.92
CA VAL A 44 36.51 18.66 3.31
C VAL A 44 37.58 19.75 3.47
N LYS A 45 38.55 19.82 2.54
CA LYS A 45 39.61 20.85 2.56
C LYS A 45 39.05 22.27 2.40
N GLU A 46 38.00 22.42 1.60
CA GLU A 46 37.25 23.67 1.43
C GLU A 46 36.31 24.02 2.60
N GLY A 47 36.18 23.14 3.61
CA GLY A 47 35.30 23.34 4.76
C GLY A 47 33.80 23.23 4.45
N LYS A 48 33.43 22.77 3.25
CA LYS A 48 32.02 22.64 2.81
C LYS A 48 31.32 21.43 3.42
N ILE A 49 32.08 20.38 3.76
CA ILE A 49 31.59 19.19 4.46
C ILE A 49 32.52 18.82 5.61
N LYS A 50 31.98 18.11 6.61
CA LYS A 50 32.77 17.63 7.75
C LYS A 50 33.58 16.41 7.34
N LYS A 51 34.82 16.33 7.82
CA LYS A 51 35.65 15.13 7.68
C LYS A 51 34.99 13.96 8.41
N ASP A 52 34.79 12.85 7.72
CA ASP A 52 34.39 11.61 8.35
C ASP A 52 35.62 10.92 8.97
N LYS A 53 35.49 10.47 10.21
CA LYS A 53 36.58 9.84 10.97
C LYS A 53 36.60 8.32 10.76
N ASN A 54 35.55 7.75 10.19
CA ASN A 54 35.35 6.32 10.04
C ASN A 54 35.31 5.91 8.57
N GLU A 55 35.91 6.68 7.66
CA GLU A 55 35.98 6.31 6.25
C GLU A 55 36.67 4.97 6.08
N SER A 56 36.12 4.14 5.21
CA SER A 56 36.70 2.87 4.83
C SER A 56 36.82 2.77 3.31
N ILE A 57 37.60 1.82 2.84
CA ILE A 57 37.72 1.51 1.41
C ILE A 57 37.47 0.02 1.26
N ILE A 58 36.45 -0.32 0.48
CA ILE A 58 36.20 -1.69 0.06
C ILE A 58 36.92 -1.94 -1.27
N PHE A 59 37.65 -3.06 -1.36
CA PHE A 59 38.38 -3.48 -2.54
C PHE A 59 38.38 -5.01 -2.66
N ARG A 60 38.67 -5.51 -3.85
CA ARG A 60 38.79 -6.95 -4.13
C ARG A 60 40.26 -7.35 -4.12
N GLY A 61 40.59 -8.42 -3.39
CA GLY A 61 41.95 -8.97 -3.32
C GLY A 61 42.30 -9.87 -4.50
N ASP A 62 43.57 -10.27 -4.58
CA ASP A 62 44.08 -11.20 -5.60
C ASP A 62 43.46 -12.61 -5.47
N ASP A 63 42.97 -12.95 -4.28
CA ASP A 63 42.26 -14.19 -3.96
C ASP A 63 40.77 -14.13 -4.30
N ASN A 64 40.33 -13.05 -4.95
CA ASN A 64 38.95 -12.79 -5.37
C ASN A 64 37.97 -12.45 -4.24
N SER A 65 38.45 -12.41 -2.98
CA SER A 65 37.70 -12.05 -1.76
C SER A 65 37.54 -10.54 -1.62
N HIS A 66 36.53 -10.09 -0.86
CA HIS A 66 36.31 -8.66 -0.60
C HIS A 66 36.88 -8.25 0.76
N TYR A 67 37.63 -7.15 0.75
CA TYR A 67 38.27 -6.59 1.94
C TYR A 67 37.82 -5.16 2.17
N GLU A 68 37.68 -4.80 3.45
CA GLU A 68 37.43 -3.42 3.88
C GLU A 68 38.64 -2.93 4.68
N LYS A 69 39.30 -1.88 4.18
CA LYS A 69 40.35 -1.15 4.88
C LYS A 69 39.75 0.00 5.66
N LEU A 70 39.85 -0.05 6.98
CA LEU A 70 39.35 0.96 7.91
C LEU A 70 40.32 2.15 8.04
N ALA A 71 39.83 3.28 8.55
CA ALA A 71 40.63 4.49 8.78
C ALA A 71 41.85 4.29 9.70
N ASN A 72 41.82 3.30 10.59
CA ASN A 72 42.94 2.92 11.47
C ASN A 72 44.02 2.07 10.76
N GLY A 73 43.81 1.72 9.49
CA GLY A 73 44.71 0.89 8.68
C GLY A 73 44.42 -0.62 8.76
N GLU A 74 43.50 -1.05 9.62
CA GLU A 74 43.06 -2.45 9.72
C GLU A 74 42.35 -2.88 8.43
N VAL A 75 42.67 -4.09 7.96
CA VAL A 75 42.06 -4.70 6.79
C VAL A 75 41.35 -5.97 7.24
N ARG A 76 40.06 -6.06 6.94
CA ARG A 76 39.23 -7.23 7.29
C ARG A 76 38.54 -7.78 6.04
N CYS A 77 38.43 -9.10 5.94
CA CYS A 77 37.58 -9.73 4.93
C CYS A 77 36.11 -9.50 5.30
N ILE A 78 35.29 -9.15 4.32
CA ILE A 78 33.86 -8.84 4.49
C ILE A 78 32.95 -9.80 3.72
N ASP A 79 33.46 -10.88 3.12
CA ASP A 79 32.64 -11.80 2.32
C ASP A 79 31.46 -12.39 3.10
N SER A 80 31.59 -12.59 4.42
CA SER A 80 30.48 -13.02 5.28
C SER A 80 29.37 -11.99 5.45
N GLU A 81 29.64 -10.71 5.17
CA GLU A 81 28.63 -9.63 5.16
C GLU A 81 27.96 -9.51 3.78
N LEU A 82 28.51 -10.12 2.73
CA LEU A 82 28.02 -9.95 1.36
C LEU A 82 26.90 -10.97 1.04
N PRO A 83 25.69 -10.50 0.72
CA PRO A 83 24.54 -11.38 0.52
C PRO A 83 24.57 -12.15 -0.81
N PHE A 84 25.36 -11.67 -1.78
CA PHE A 84 25.45 -12.22 -3.13
C PHE A 84 26.68 -11.70 -3.88
N GLU A 85 27.03 -12.38 -4.96
CA GLU A 85 28.05 -11.92 -5.91
C GLU A 85 27.54 -10.81 -6.84
N ILE A 86 28.44 -9.90 -7.21
CA ILE A 86 28.19 -8.79 -8.15
C ILE A 86 29.11 -8.92 -9.38
N PRO A 87 28.76 -8.27 -10.52
CA PRO A 87 29.63 -8.22 -11.69
C PRO A 87 31.02 -7.65 -11.37
N SER A 88 32.05 -8.06 -12.12
CA SER A 88 33.43 -7.61 -11.91
C SER A 88 33.64 -6.11 -12.17
N SER A 89 32.78 -5.48 -12.98
CA SER A 89 32.75 -4.04 -13.24
C SER A 89 32.16 -3.24 -12.07
N TRP A 90 31.48 -3.90 -11.13
CA TRP A 90 30.83 -3.28 -9.98
C TRP A 90 31.75 -3.26 -8.76
N SER A 91 31.35 -2.51 -7.74
CA SER A 91 32.07 -2.49 -6.46
C SER A 91 31.09 -2.38 -5.31
N TRP A 92 31.33 -3.14 -4.24
CA TRP A 92 30.66 -2.91 -2.97
C TRP A 92 31.18 -1.63 -2.31
N GLU A 93 30.30 -0.88 -1.68
CA GLU A 93 30.66 0.33 -0.93
C GLU A 93 29.75 0.52 0.28
N ARG A 94 30.23 1.24 1.31
CA ARG A 94 29.41 1.69 2.43
C ARG A 94 28.69 2.99 2.08
N TRP A 95 27.42 3.10 2.45
CA TRP A 95 26.61 4.30 2.17
C TRP A 95 27.24 5.60 2.68
N GLY A 96 27.91 5.55 3.85
CA GLY A 96 28.60 6.69 4.45
C GLY A 96 29.81 7.18 3.65
N ASN A 97 30.47 6.30 2.90
CA ASN A 97 31.59 6.66 2.04
C ASN A 97 31.09 7.43 0.80
N LEU A 98 29.89 7.11 0.29
CA LEU A 98 29.25 7.80 -0.84
C LEU A 98 28.61 9.14 -0.44
N ALA A 99 28.06 9.24 0.77
CA ALA A 99 27.34 10.42 1.21
C ALA A 99 28.30 11.56 1.61
N PHE A 100 28.13 12.73 0.99
CA PHE A 100 28.79 13.97 1.40
C PHE A 100 28.25 14.53 2.72
N SER A 101 26.99 14.22 3.02
CA SER A 101 26.40 14.55 4.32
C SER A 101 25.30 13.55 4.65
N ILE A 102 25.23 13.13 5.92
CA ILE A 102 24.10 12.42 6.52
C ILE A 102 23.66 13.26 7.72
N MET A 103 22.61 14.06 7.53
CA MET A 103 22.25 15.14 8.46
C MET A 103 20.82 15.02 8.92
N TYR A 104 20.62 15.13 10.22
CA TYR A 104 19.30 15.09 10.84
C TYR A 104 18.58 16.40 10.55
N GLY A 105 17.25 16.38 10.48
CA GLY A 105 16.48 17.59 10.25
C GLY A 105 16.43 18.52 11.44
N TYR A 106 15.85 19.69 11.21
CA TYR A 106 15.69 20.73 12.22
C TYR A 106 14.53 20.38 13.17
N ASN A 107 14.72 20.63 14.47
CA ASN A 107 13.68 20.44 15.47
C ASN A 107 13.00 21.78 15.76
N ALA A 108 11.82 21.96 15.18
CA ALA A 108 10.95 23.11 15.44
C ALA A 108 9.47 22.69 15.36
N PRO A 109 8.57 23.40 16.06
CA PRO A 109 7.14 23.22 15.87
C PRO A 109 6.72 23.70 14.46
N ALA A 110 5.72 23.03 13.89
CA ALA A 110 5.07 23.47 12.66
C ALA A 110 4.17 24.69 12.95
N ILE A 111 4.20 25.68 12.06
CA ILE A 111 3.37 26.89 12.13
C ILE A 111 2.65 27.12 10.80
N GLU A 112 1.53 27.85 10.83
CA GLU A 112 0.68 28.07 9.66
C GLU A 112 1.24 29.10 8.67
N LYS A 113 2.02 30.08 9.15
CA LYS A 113 2.58 31.17 8.35
C LYS A 113 4.05 31.40 8.69
N GLY A 114 4.86 31.64 7.67
CA GLY A 114 6.28 31.96 7.80
C GLY A 114 6.94 32.02 6.42
N ASP A 115 8.27 32.13 6.39
CA ASP A 115 9.04 32.27 5.14
C ASP A 115 9.64 30.95 4.67
N ILE A 116 9.97 30.06 5.62
CA ILE A 116 10.63 28.78 5.35
C ILE A 116 9.67 27.62 5.63
N ARG A 117 9.48 26.77 4.61
CA ARG A 117 8.68 25.54 4.74
C ARG A 117 9.47 24.43 5.44
N MET A 118 8.78 23.53 6.13
CA MET A 118 9.40 22.40 6.84
C MET A 118 8.67 21.09 6.49
N VAL A 119 9.32 20.26 5.68
CA VAL A 119 8.82 18.94 5.29
C VAL A 119 8.85 18.00 6.49
N ARG A 120 7.72 17.37 6.82
CA ARG A 120 7.60 16.32 7.85
C ARG A 120 7.43 14.96 7.19
N ILE A 121 7.60 13.89 7.98
CA ILE A 121 7.35 12.51 7.51
C ILE A 121 5.94 12.38 6.92
N SER A 122 4.92 12.96 7.59
CA SER A 122 3.52 12.87 7.17
C SER A 122 3.22 13.53 5.81
N ASP A 123 4.07 14.48 5.40
CA ASP A 123 3.90 15.23 4.15
C ASP A 123 4.47 14.44 2.95
N ILE A 124 5.19 13.35 3.21
CA ILE A 124 5.74 12.44 2.20
C ILE A 124 4.78 11.25 2.04
N GLN A 125 4.08 11.20 0.91
CA GLN A 125 3.12 10.14 0.60
C GLN A 125 3.35 9.64 -0.83
N ASN A 126 3.35 8.32 -1.03
CA ASN A 126 3.49 7.69 -2.35
C ASN A 126 4.67 8.25 -3.17
N ASN A 127 5.84 8.42 -2.54
CA ASN A 127 7.04 9.02 -3.15
C ASN A 127 6.86 10.45 -3.69
N GLN A 128 5.91 11.22 -3.13
CA GLN A 128 5.61 12.60 -3.50
C GLN A 128 5.41 13.48 -2.27
N VAL A 129 5.57 14.79 -2.46
CA VAL A 129 5.28 15.83 -1.47
C VAL A 129 4.34 16.85 -2.09
N ASN A 130 3.20 17.07 -1.45
CA ASN A 130 2.33 18.19 -1.80
C ASN A 130 2.85 19.48 -1.15
N TRP A 131 3.70 20.22 -1.89
CA TRP A 131 4.35 21.43 -1.39
C TRP A 131 3.40 22.53 -0.91
N ARG A 132 2.14 22.53 -1.36
CA ARG A 132 1.14 23.51 -0.92
C ARG A 132 0.73 23.31 0.54
N SER A 133 0.69 22.06 1.00
CA SER A 133 0.28 21.70 2.37
C SER A 133 1.43 21.60 3.36
N VAL A 134 2.68 21.69 2.91
CA VAL A 134 3.86 21.65 3.80
C VAL A 134 3.84 22.88 4.71
N PRO A 135 3.85 22.72 6.05
CA PRO A 135 3.78 23.84 6.98
C PRO A 135 5.08 24.66 6.99
N PHE A 136 5.06 25.78 7.70
CA PHE A 136 6.25 26.60 7.95
C PHE A 136 6.90 26.23 9.29
N CYS A 137 8.09 26.76 9.54
CA CYS A 137 8.70 26.74 10.87
C CYS A 137 9.48 28.03 11.15
N LYS A 138 9.78 28.27 12.42
CA LYS A 138 10.78 29.27 12.81
C LYS A 138 12.14 28.59 12.86
N ILE A 139 13.10 29.17 12.15
CA ILE A 139 14.50 28.73 12.13
C ILE A 139 15.39 29.96 12.24
N LYS A 140 16.53 29.83 12.91
CA LYS A 140 17.52 30.92 12.98
C LYS A 140 18.12 31.13 11.59
N GLU A 141 18.31 32.39 11.18
CA GLU A 141 18.88 32.72 9.86
C GLU A 141 20.21 32.01 9.59
N SER A 142 21.08 31.90 10.62
CA SER A 142 22.36 31.19 10.55
C SER A 142 22.24 29.70 10.22
N ASP A 143 21.10 29.08 10.52
CA ASP A 143 20.88 27.65 10.34
C ASP A 143 20.25 27.34 8.97
N ILE A 144 19.61 28.31 8.31
CA ILE A 144 18.80 28.09 7.10
C ILE A 144 19.59 27.33 6.03
N ASP A 145 20.77 27.84 5.65
CA ASP A 145 21.60 27.26 4.58
C ASP A 145 22.02 25.81 4.87
N THR A 146 22.15 25.45 6.15
CA THR A 146 22.54 24.10 6.58
C THR A 146 21.44 23.08 6.25
N TYR A 147 20.17 23.46 6.45
CA TYR A 147 19.01 22.58 6.34
C TYR A 147 18.23 22.75 5.03
N LEU A 148 18.57 23.72 4.18
CA LEU A 148 17.90 23.91 2.90
C LEU A 148 17.97 22.63 2.04
N LEU A 149 16.80 22.21 1.59
CA LEU A 149 16.61 21.12 0.64
C LEU A 149 17.02 21.56 -0.75
N LYS A 150 17.70 20.66 -1.46
CA LYS A 150 18.07 20.82 -2.86
C LYS A 150 17.53 19.66 -3.68
N PRO A 151 17.32 19.85 -4.99
CA PRO A 151 17.07 18.74 -5.90
C PRO A 151 18.14 17.65 -5.73
N ASN A 152 17.70 16.39 -5.82
CA ASN A 152 18.50 15.17 -5.64
C ASN A 152 18.96 14.87 -4.20
N ASP A 153 18.57 15.69 -3.21
CA ASP A 153 18.66 15.26 -1.82
C ASP A 153 17.71 14.06 -1.59
N ILE A 154 18.14 13.09 -0.79
CA ILE A 154 17.28 11.98 -0.37
C ILE A 154 16.92 12.14 1.11
N LEU A 155 15.63 12.14 1.41
CA LEU A 155 15.09 12.17 2.76
C LEU A 155 14.74 10.76 3.20
N PHE A 156 15.20 10.38 4.39
CA PHE A 156 14.99 9.09 5.02
C PHE A 156 14.18 9.27 6.31
N ALA A 157 13.05 8.56 6.41
CA ALA A 157 12.24 8.52 7.62
C ALA A 157 12.90 7.61 8.66
N ARG A 158 13.19 8.18 9.83
CA ARG A 158 14.04 7.52 10.82
C ARG A 158 13.32 6.87 11.99
N THR A 159 12.03 7.14 12.16
CA THR A 159 11.26 6.68 13.32
C THR A 159 9.83 6.23 12.95
N GLY A 160 9.23 5.40 13.79
CA GLY A 160 7.81 5.00 13.71
C GLY A 160 7.53 3.91 12.67
N GLY A 161 6.25 3.70 12.32
CA GLY A 161 5.85 2.74 11.26
C GLY A 161 6.35 3.09 9.85
N THR A 162 7.11 4.18 9.72
CA THR A 162 7.70 4.67 8.47
C THR A 162 9.21 4.52 8.40
N VAL A 163 9.87 3.93 9.41
CA VAL A 163 11.34 3.72 9.38
C VAL A 163 11.75 3.05 8.08
N GLY A 164 12.77 3.60 7.42
CA GLY A 164 13.27 3.08 6.14
C GLY A 164 12.64 3.70 4.90
N LYS A 165 11.47 4.34 5.02
CA LYS A 165 10.87 4.99 3.86
C LYS A 165 11.76 6.16 3.42
N SER A 166 12.01 6.23 2.11
CA SER A 166 12.88 7.23 1.50
C SER A 166 12.13 8.04 0.45
N TYR A 167 12.53 9.29 0.26
CA TYR A 167 11.99 10.21 -0.73
C TYR A 167 13.11 10.99 -1.41
N ILE A 168 13.13 10.98 -2.74
CA ILE A 168 14.03 11.80 -3.54
C ILE A 168 13.39 13.16 -3.80
N VAL A 169 14.08 14.23 -3.42
CA VAL A 169 13.64 15.60 -3.65
C VAL A 169 13.80 15.93 -5.13
N LYS A 170 12.69 15.92 -5.89
CA LYS A 170 12.71 16.25 -7.33
C LYS A 170 12.83 17.74 -7.59
N SER A 171 12.04 18.54 -6.88
CA SER A 171 12.04 19.99 -6.98
C SER A 171 11.66 20.61 -5.63
N VAL A 172 12.10 21.85 -5.42
CA VAL A 172 11.85 22.62 -4.19
C VAL A 172 11.31 23.99 -4.60
N PRO A 173 9.97 24.16 -4.69
CA PRO A 173 9.37 25.36 -5.28
C PRO A 173 9.48 26.60 -4.39
N HIS A 174 9.69 26.41 -3.09
CA HIS A 174 9.90 27.47 -2.10
C HIS A 174 11.02 27.05 -1.17
N PRO A 175 11.77 27.98 -0.56
CA PRO A 175 12.75 27.67 0.47
C PRO A 175 12.16 26.72 1.53
N ALA A 176 12.77 25.54 1.64
CA ALA A 176 12.25 24.48 2.48
C ALA A 176 13.37 23.73 3.18
N ILE A 177 13.12 23.38 4.43
CA ILE A 177 13.94 22.50 5.26
C ILE A 177 13.14 21.23 5.59
N TYR A 178 13.71 20.35 6.41
CA TYR A 178 13.13 19.07 6.78
C TYR A 178 13.17 18.89 8.31
N ALA A 179 12.12 18.27 8.86
CA ALA A 179 11.95 18.07 10.30
C ALA A 179 12.91 17.02 10.87
N GLY A 180 13.23 17.08 12.16
CA GLY A 180 14.23 16.21 12.82
C GLY A 180 13.97 14.71 12.85
N TYR A 181 12.76 14.29 12.46
CA TYR A 181 12.44 12.87 12.21
C TYR A 181 12.82 12.40 10.80
N LEU A 182 13.41 13.28 10.00
CA LEU A 182 14.00 12.96 8.70
C LEU A 182 15.52 13.08 8.77
N ILE A 183 16.20 12.22 8.03
CA ILE A 183 17.64 12.33 7.76
C ILE A 183 17.79 12.67 6.29
N ARG A 184 18.56 13.70 5.96
CA ARG A 184 18.95 14.05 4.60
C ARG A 184 20.29 13.44 4.26
N THR A 185 20.36 12.82 3.10
CA THR A 185 21.62 12.41 2.46
C THR A 185 21.85 13.17 1.16
N ARG A 186 23.12 13.49 0.88
CA ARG A 186 23.57 14.22 -0.31
C ARG A 186 24.80 13.57 -0.89
N TYR A 187 24.92 13.59 -2.22
CA TYR A 187 25.92 12.80 -2.97
C TYR A 187 26.63 13.65 -4.02
N SER A 188 27.66 13.06 -4.63
CA SER A 188 28.28 13.59 -5.86
C SER A 188 27.27 13.64 -7.01
N GLN A 189 27.40 14.63 -7.88
CA GLN A 189 26.63 14.71 -9.14
C GLN A 189 27.02 13.61 -10.14
N GLN A 190 28.12 12.89 -9.89
CA GLN A 190 28.55 11.76 -10.71
C GLN A 190 27.74 10.49 -10.43
N LEU A 191 27.00 10.43 -9.31
CA LEU A 191 26.10 9.33 -8.99
C LEU A 191 24.70 9.59 -9.54
N CYS A 192 24.02 8.53 -9.99
CA CYS A 192 22.61 8.62 -10.33
C CYS A 192 21.76 8.57 -9.05
N PRO A 193 21.09 9.67 -8.65
CA PRO A 193 20.33 9.70 -7.40
C PRO A 193 19.08 8.79 -7.46
N GLN A 194 18.53 8.55 -8.65
CA GLN A 194 17.43 7.62 -8.86
C GLN A 194 17.86 6.18 -8.57
N PHE A 195 19.08 5.79 -8.96
CA PHE A 195 19.63 4.46 -8.63
C PHE A 195 19.72 4.27 -7.11
N LEU A 196 20.27 5.26 -6.39
CA LEU A 196 20.32 5.24 -4.92
C LEU A 196 18.92 5.16 -4.29
N LYS A 197 17.94 5.87 -4.86
CA LYS A 197 16.54 5.81 -4.43
C LYS A 197 15.94 4.42 -4.63
N TYR A 198 16.23 3.75 -5.75
CA TYR A 198 15.76 2.38 -6.01
C TYR A 198 16.46 1.35 -5.13
N PHE A 199 17.75 1.52 -4.84
CA PHE A 199 18.43 0.72 -3.85
C PHE A 199 17.72 0.80 -2.49
N MET A 200 17.33 2.00 -2.04
CA MET A 200 16.53 2.19 -0.81
C MET A 200 15.09 1.65 -0.89
N GLU A 201 14.68 1.06 -2.01
CA GLU A 201 13.43 0.31 -2.12
C GLU A 201 13.67 -1.21 -2.26
N SER A 202 14.92 -1.63 -2.41
CA SER A 202 15.31 -3.02 -2.68
C SER A 202 15.19 -3.91 -1.42
N PRO A 203 15.01 -5.24 -1.60
CA PRO A 203 14.98 -6.17 -0.47
C PRO A 203 16.23 -6.09 0.41
N LEU A 204 17.43 -6.03 -0.18
CA LEU A 204 18.70 -5.94 0.54
C LEU A 204 18.71 -4.79 1.55
N TYR A 205 18.33 -3.59 1.09
CA TYR A 205 18.24 -2.42 1.96
C TYR A 205 17.30 -2.62 3.14
N TRP A 206 16.13 -3.22 2.89
CA TRP A 206 15.14 -3.48 3.94
C TRP A 206 15.60 -4.55 4.92
N ASP A 207 16.39 -5.53 4.48
CA ASP A 207 16.93 -6.56 5.34
C ASP A 207 18.05 -6.02 6.23
N GLU A 208 19.00 -5.26 5.68
CA GLU A 208 20.02 -4.55 6.47
C GLU A 208 19.43 -3.55 7.47
N LEU A 209 18.32 -2.91 7.10
CA LEU A 209 17.59 -2.01 7.98
C LEU A 209 16.97 -2.78 9.15
N LYS A 210 16.26 -3.90 8.90
CA LYS A 210 15.62 -4.70 9.96
C LYS A 210 16.65 -5.20 10.98
N GLU A 211 17.76 -5.75 10.51
CA GLU A 211 18.86 -6.23 11.36
C GLU A 211 19.46 -5.11 12.21
N GLY A 212 19.43 -3.87 11.71
CA GLY A 212 19.96 -2.70 12.40
C GLY A 212 18.99 -1.92 13.27
N THR A 213 17.68 -2.23 13.24
CA THR A 213 16.69 -1.51 14.04
C THR A 213 16.64 -2.07 15.46
N THR A 214 16.74 -1.18 16.46
CA THR A 214 16.63 -1.59 17.86
C THR A 214 15.21 -2.08 18.15
N ALA A 215 15.09 -3.30 18.68
CA ALA A 215 13.83 -3.97 19.05
C ALA A 215 13.13 -3.30 20.25
N THR A 216 12.80 -2.03 20.13
CA THR A 216 11.94 -1.28 21.05
C THR A 216 10.56 -1.09 20.43
N ALA A 217 9.55 -0.72 21.23
CA ALA A 217 8.16 -0.55 20.77
C ALA A 217 8.00 0.40 19.55
N GLN A 218 8.96 1.28 19.30
CA GLN A 218 9.01 2.13 18.12
C GLN A 218 10.32 1.90 17.36
N PRO A 219 10.28 1.31 16.14
CA PRO A 219 11.48 1.14 15.32
C PRO A 219 12.19 2.49 15.10
N ASN A 220 13.52 2.49 15.16
CA ASN A 220 14.36 3.67 14.95
C ASN A 220 15.62 3.28 14.20
N CYS A 221 15.99 4.08 13.20
CA CYS A 221 17.27 3.97 12.50
C CYS A 221 18.00 5.31 12.59
N ASN A 222 19.29 5.27 12.94
CA ASN A 222 20.11 6.46 13.10
C ASN A 222 21.05 6.65 11.90
N GLY A 223 21.65 7.83 11.78
CA GLY A 223 22.55 8.15 10.67
C GLY A 223 23.80 7.27 10.63
N LYS A 224 24.26 6.74 11.77
CA LYS A 224 25.41 5.82 11.81
C LYS A 224 25.07 4.47 11.19
N LYS A 225 23.89 3.91 11.49
CA LYS A 225 23.43 2.67 10.87
C LYS A 225 23.18 2.86 9.38
N LEU A 226 22.58 3.98 8.97
CA LEU A 226 22.44 4.30 7.55
C LEU A 226 23.81 4.38 6.87
N ALA A 227 24.81 5.00 7.50
CA ALA A 227 26.16 5.11 6.97
C ALA A 227 26.86 3.75 6.79
N SER A 228 26.58 2.77 7.65
CA SER A 228 27.23 1.45 7.62
C SER A 228 26.61 0.46 6.63
N MET A 229 25.48 0.80 6.00
CA MET A 229 24.82 -0.11 5.05
C MET A 229 25.70 -0.36 3.82
N LEU A 230 25.71 -1.59 3.33
CA LEU A 230 26.42 -2.01 2.13
C LEU A 230 25.54 -1.84 0.91
N LEU A 231 26.09 -1.30 -0.16
CA LEU A 231 25.39 -1.24 -1.43
C LEU A 231 26.32 -1.64 -2.58
N PRO A 232 25.78 -2.34 -3.59
CA PRO A 232 26.50 -2.61 -4.80
C PRO A 232 26.42 -1.38 -5.73
N VAL A 233 27.56 -0.89 -6.17
CA VAL A 233 27.69 0.31 -7.03
C VAL A 233 28.07 -0.13 -8.45
N PRO A 234 27.20 0.11 -9.46
CA PRO A 234 27.51 -0.12 -10.86
C PRO A 234 28.33 1.05 -11.47
N PRO A 235 28.93 0.83 -12.65
CA PRO A 235 29.31 1.92 -13.56
C PRO A 235 28.21 2.97 -13.76
N VAL A 236 28.58 4.24 -13.96
CA VAL A 236 27.59 5.34 -14.09
C VAL A 236 26.63 5.11 -15.26
N GLN A 237 27.13 4.68 -16.41
CA GLN A 237 26.29 4.41 -17.58
C GLN A 237 25.31 3.26 -17.31
N GLU A 238 25.77 2.23 -16.62
CA GLU A 238 24.91 1.13 -16.21
C GLU A 238 23.85 1.56 -15.19
N GLN A 239 24.17 2.44 -14.23
CA GLN A 239 23.18 3.02 -13.31
C GLN A 239 22.02 3.68 -14.09
N LEU A 240 22.34 4.43 -15.15
CA LEU A 240 21.33 5.07 -16.01
C LEU A 240 20.49 4.05 -16.78
N ARG A 241 21.13 3.01 -17.34
CA ARG A 241 20.42 1.91 -18.03
C ARG A 241 19.49 1.16 -17.08
N ILE A 242 19.94 0.85 -15.86
CA ILE A 242 19.13 0.22 -14.82
C ILE A 242 17.93 1.08 -14.46
N VAL A 243 18.14 2.37 -14.20
CA VAL A 243 17.07 3.32 -13.86
C VAL A 243 16.03 3.39 -14.98
N SER A 244 16.47 3.57 -16.23
CA SER A 244 15.57 3.60 -17.38
C SER A 244 14.74 2.31 -17.49
N LYS A 245 15.37 1.14 -17.24
CA LYS A 245 14.65 -0.14 -17.31
C LYS A 245 13.68 -0.32 -16.14
N LEU A 246 14.04 0.12 -14.94
CA LEU A 246 13.16 0.11 -13.78
C LEU A 246 11.94 1.00 -13.99
N GLU A 247 12.12 2.22 -14.51
CA GLU A 247 11.01 3.13 -14.81
C GLU A 247 10.03 2.53 -15.82
N GLU A 248 10.53 1.86 -16.86
CA GLU A 248 9.70 1.11 -17.82
C GLU A 248 8.91 -0.02 -17.13
N LEU A 249 9.60 -0.88 -16.37
CA LEU A 249 9.00 -2.07 -15.77
C LEU A 249 8.00 -1.75 -14.65
N LEU A 250 8.28 -0.71 -13.84
CA LEU A 250 7.40 -0.32 -12.73
C LEU A 250 6.01 0.10 -13.23
N LEU A 251 5.91 0.73 -14.40
CA LEU A 251 4.62 1.05 -15.02
C LEU A 251 3.80 -0.20 -15.34
N HIS A 252 4.45 -1.28 -15.76
CA HIS A 252 3.79 -2.56 -16.01
C HIS A 252 3.41 -3.28 -14.71
N ILE A 253 4.26 -3.18 -13.68
CA ILE A 253 3.97 -3.75 -12.35
C ILE A 253 2.73 -3.08 -11.73
N ASP A 254 2.61 -1.76 -11.83
CA ASP A 254 1.46 -1.03 -11.28
C ASP A 254 0.14 -1.46 -11.96
N LYS A 255 0.17 -1.67 -13.29
CA LYS A 255 -0.97 -2.23 -14.03
C LYS A 255 -1.32 -3.65 -13.59
N TYR A 256 -0.30 -4.48 -13.39
CA TYR A 256 -0.47 -5.85 -12.92
C TYR A 256 -1.07 -5.90 -11.51
N ASP A 257 -0.59 -5.05 -10.60
CA ASP A 257 -1.08 -4.97 -9.21
C ASP A 257 -2.55 -4.52 -9.16
N ALA A 258 -2.93 -3.55 -10.00
CA ALA A 258 -4.31 -3.10 -10.14
C ALA A 258 -5.25 -4.21 -10.66
N ALA A 259 -4.82 -4.92 -11.72
CA ALA A 259 -5.58 -6.05 -12.26
C ALA A 259 -5.75 -7.19 -11.25
N GLN A 260 -4.68 -7.54 -10.52
CA GLN A 260 -4.74 -8.55 -9.46
C GLN A 260 -5.70 -8.12 -8.33
N THR A 261 -5.64 -6.87 -7.89
CA THR A 261 -6.55 -6.33 -6.87
C THR A 261 -8.01 -6.40 -7.31
N GLN A 262 -8.29 -6.11 -8.58
CA GLN A 262 -9.63 -6.22 -9.14
C GLN A 262 -10.11 -7.68 -9.17
N LEU A 263 -9.26 -8.61 -9.60
CA LEU A 263 -9.55 -10.04 -9.60
C LEU A 263 -9.86 -10.55 -8.18
N ASP A 264 -9.05 -10.15 -7.20
CA ASP A 264 -9.24 -10.56 -5.80
C ASP A 264 -10.57 -10.05 -5.24
N ARG A 265 -10.95 -8.80 -5.53
CA ARG A 265 -12.27 -8.26 -5.16
C ARG A 265 -13.41 -9.03 -5.81
N LEU A 266 -13.31 -9.29 -7.11
CA LEU A 266 -14.32 -10.06 -7.82
C LEU A 266 -14.48 -11.47 -7.21
N ASN A 267 -13.38 -12.15 -6.89
CA ASN A 267 -13.43 -13.48 -6.28
C ASN A 267 -14.09 -13.49 -4.89
N ILE A 268 -13.94 -12.42 -4.11
CA ILE A 268 -14.60 -12.27 -2.82
C ILE A 268 -16.11 -12.01 -3.02
N ASP A 269 -16.46 -11.13 -3.96
CA ASP A 269 -17.83 -10.63 -4.09
C ASP A 269 -18.73 -11.54 -4.94
N ILE A 270 -18.16 -12.31 -5.88
CA ILE A 270 -18.90 -13.08 -6.89
C ILE A 270 -19.86 -14.08 -6.26
N TYR A 271 -19.45 -14.78 -5.21
CA TYR A 271 -20.32 -15.76 -4.55
C TYR A 271 -21.54 -15.10 -3.90
N SER A 272 -21.34 -13.96 -3.25
CA SER A 272 -22.44 -13.21 -2.62
C SER A 272 -23.40 -12.66 -3.67
N GLN A 273 -22.87 -12.08 -4.75
CA GLN A 273 -23.67 -11.54 -5.86
C GLN A 273 -24.42 -12.65 -6.60
N LEU A 274 -23.76 -13.75 -6.93
CA LEU A 274 -24.35 -14.89 -7.61
C LEU A 274 -25.42 -15.55 -6.73
N LYS A 275 -25.16 -15.75 -5.44
CA LYS A 275 -26.16 -16.27 -4.50
C LYS A 275 -27.39 -15.37 -4.44
N LYS A 276 -27.21 -14.05 -4.34
CA LYS A 276 -28.32 -13.09 -4.36
C LYS A 276 -29.13 -13.21 -5.65
N SER A 277 -28.45 -13.29 -6.80
CA SER A 277 -29.10 -13.44 -8.10
C SER A 277 -29.86 -14.76 -8.21
N ILE A 278 -29.24 -15.88 -7.86
CA ILE A 278 -29.87 -17.21 -7.92
C ILE A 278 -31.10 -17.29 -7.01
N LEU A 279 -31.00 -16.76 -5.78
CA LEU A 279 -32.14 -16.73 -4.87
C LEU A 279 -33.28 -15.86 -5.42
N GLN A 280 -32.96 -14.75 -6.08
CA GLN A 280 -33.95 -13.91 -6.74
C GLN A 280 -34.67 -14.67 -7.87
N GLU A 281 -33.91 -15.32 -8.76
CA GLU A 281 -34.48 -16.14 -9.85
C GLU A 281 -35.30 -17.34 -9.31
N ALA A 282 -34.90 -17.92 -8.18
CA ALA A 282 -35.64 -18.99 -7.51
C ALA A 282 -36.99 -18.50 -6.97
N ILE A 283 -37.03 -17.33 -6.32
CA ILE A 283 -38.26 -16.74 -5.77
C ILE A 283 -39.20 -16.25 -6.89
N GLN A 284 -38.65 -15.86 -8.04
CA GLN A 284 -39.42 -15.51 -9.23
C GLN A 284 -39.93 -16.74 -10.00
N GLY A 285 -39.52 -17.95 -9.61
CA GLY A 285 -39.91 -19.19 -10.29
C GLY A 285 -39.26 -19.39 -11.66
N HIS A 286 -38.17 -18.68 -11.96
CA HIS A 286 -37.43 -18.83 -13.21
C HIS A 286 -36.41 -19.97 -13.18
N LEU A 287 -36.05 -20.47 -11.99
CA LEU A 287 -34.99 -21.45 -11.84
C LEU A 287 -35.40 -22.87 -12.30
N VAL A 288 -36.69 -23.19 -12.27
CA VAL A 288 -37.24 -24.49 -12.66
C VAL A 288 -38.50 -24.31 -13.52
N SER A 289 -38.75 -25.26 -14.41
CA SER A 289 -39.99 -25.29 -15.18
C SER A 289 -41.20 -25.50 -14.26
N GLN A 290 -42.25 -24.71 -14.46
CA GLN A 290 -43.50 -24.84 -13.72
C GLN A 290 -44.32 -26.01 -14.26
N ASP A 291 -44.82 -26.88 -13.38
CA ASP A 291 -45.68 -28.00 -13.75
C ASP A 291 -47.17 -27.60 -13.61
N PRO A 292 -47.95 -27.54 -14.70
CA PRO A 292 -49.37 -27.22 -14.64
C PRO A 292 -50.22 -28.22 -13.85
N ALA A 293 -49.70 -29.41 -13.55
CA ALA A 293 -50.38 -30.42 -12.72
C ALA A 293 -50.20 -30.18 -11.22
N GLU A 294 -49.31 -29.28 -10.80
CA GLU A 294 -49.13 -28.93 -9.39
C GLU A 294 -50.35 -28.18 -8.83
N GLU A 295 -50.63 -28.40 -7.55
CA GLU A 295 -51.72 -27.72 -6.86
C GLU A 295 -51.45 -26.22 -6.77
N PRO A 296 -52.41 -25.35 -7.13
CA PRO A 296 -52.25 -23.90 -6.98
C PRO A 296 -52.01 -23.49 -5.53
N ALA A 297 -51.17 -22.48 -5.32
CA ALA A 297 -50.85 -21.93 -4.00
C ALA A 297 -52.11 -21.42 -3.26
N GLU A 298 -53.15 -21.01 -3.98
CA GLU A 298 -54.46 -20.62 -3.44
C GLU A 298 -55.06 -21.71 -2.52
N GLU A 299 -55.03 -22.97 -2.95
CA GLU A 299 -55.58 -24.09 -2.17
C GLU A 299 -54.74 -24.38 -0.93
N LEU A 300 -53.41 -24.26 -1.04
CA LEU A 300 -52.51 -24.36 0.11
C LEU A 300 -52.78 -23.24 1.13
N LEU A 301 -52.95 -21.99 0.70
CA LEU A 301 -53.27 -20.87 1.58
C LEU A 301 -54.62 -21.05 2.27
N LYS A 302 -55.65 -21.55 1.57
CA LYS A 302 -56.95 -21.91 2.17
C LYS A 302 -56.78 -22.96 3.27
N ARG A 303 -55.91 -23.97 3.09
CA ARG A 303 -55.63 -24.98 4.13
C ARG A 303 -54.92 -24.38 5.34
N ILE A 304 -53.89 -23.56 5.13
CA ILE A 304 -53.15 -22.87 6.20
C ILE A 304 -54.11 -21.99 7.02
N HIS A 305 -55.02 -21.29 6.36
CA HIS A 305 -56.02 -20.47 7.02
C HIS A 305 -56.96 -21.29 7.91
N ARG A 306 -57.53 -22.40 7.39
CA ARG A 306 -58.38 -23.31 8.19
C ARG A 306 -57.63 -23.89 9.40
N GLU A 307 -56.35 -24.21 9.24
CA GLU A 307 -55.50 -24.70 10.32
C GLU A 307 -55.31 -23.63 11.40
N LYS A 308 -55.02 -22.39 11.02
CA LYS A 308 -54.94 -21.26 11.95
C LYS A 308 -56.24 -21.03 12.71
N GLU A 309 -57.40 -21.06 12.05
CA GLU A 309 -58.71 -20.95 12.70
C GLU A 309 -58.97 -22.07 13.72
N LYS A 310 -58.53 -23.30 13.39
CA LYS A 310 -58.62 -24.44 14.31
C LYS A 310 -57.75 -24.23 15.54
N LEU A 311 -56.51 -23.78 15.37
CA LEU A 311 -55.60 -23.48 16.48
C LEU A 311 -56.09 -22.32 17.36
N VAL A 312 -56.79 -21.34 16.79
CA VAL A 312 -57.48 -20.28 17.56
C VAL A 312 -58.62 -20.88 18.38
N ARG A 313 -59.44 -21.76 17.79
CA ARG A 313 -60.53 -22.46 18.52
C ARG A 313 -60.01 -23.35 19.64
N GLU A 314 -58.86 -23.98 19.45
CA GLU A 314 -58.16 -24.79 20.46
C GLU A 314 -57.44 -23.95 21.53
N GLY A 315 -57.47 -22.61 21.43
CA GLY A 315 -56.81 -21.70 22.38
C GLY A 315 -55.29 -21.66 22.27
N LYS A 316 -54.71 -22.29 21.25
CA LYS A 316 -53.25 -22.33 21.01
C LYS A 316 -52.71 -21.09 20.30
N LEU A 317 -53.59 -20.34 19.62
CA LEU A 317 -53.31 -19.06 18.97
C LEU A 317 -54.28 -17.99 19.46
N LYS A 318 -53.81 -16.76 19.69
CA LYS A 318 -54.71 -15.66 20.03
C LYS A 318 -55.32 -15.11 18.74
N ARG A 319 -56.61 -14.73 18.79
CA ARG A 319 -57.32 -14.16 17.63
C ARG A 319 -56.67 -12.89 17.08
N LYS A 320 -55.98 -12.13 17.94
CA LYS A 320 -55.21 -10.93 17.54
C LYS A 320 -53.98 -11.23 16.69
N ASP A 321 -53.46 -12.46 16.75
CA ASP A 321 -52.25 -12.88 16.03
C ASP A 321 -52.58 -13.48 14.63
N VAL A 322 -53.87 -13.55 14.29
CA VAL A 322 -54.37 -13.96 12.97
C VAL A 322 -54.95 -12.72 12.29
N VAL A 323 -54.05 -11.88 11.76
CA VAL A 323 -54.43 -10.76 10.89
C VAL A 323 -54.53 -11.31 9.47
N GLU A 324 -55.71 -11.18 8.87
CA GLU A 324 -55.97 -11.68 7.53
C GLU A 324 -55.84 -10.56 6.51
N SER A 325 -54.94 -10.76 5.55
CA SER A 325 -54.88 -9.96 4.35
C SER A 325 -54.94 -10.85 3.11
N ASN A 326 -55.74 -10.45 2.14
CA ASN A 326 -55.84 -11.14 0.85
C ASN A 326 -55.25 -10.27 -0.26
N ILE A 327 -54.25 -10.78 -0.96
CA ILE A 327 -53.62 -10.09 -2.09
C ILE A 327 -54.21 -10.63 -3.39
N PHE A 328 -54.66 -9.74 -4.28
CA PHE A 328 -55.24 -10.11 -5.57
C PHE A 328 -54.85 -9.12 -6.67
N LYS A 329 -54.94 -9.55 -7.93
CA LYS A 329 -54.67 -8.70 -9.10
C LYS A 329 -55.97 -8.10 -9.62
N GLY A 330 -56.01 -6.78 -9.78
CA GLY A 330 -57.16 -6.03 -10.29
C GLY A 330 -57.30 -6.12 -11.81
N GLU A 331 -58.42 -5.60 -12.34
CA GLU A 331 -58.67 -5.52 -13.80
C GLU A 331 -57.65 -4.63 -14.54
N ASP A 332 -57.02 -3.71 -13.83
CA ASP A 332 -55.96 -2.82 -14.32
C ASP A 332 -54.56 -3.47 -14.27
N ASN A 333 -54.48 -4.78 -14.00
CA ASN A 333 -53.25 -5.56 -13.81
C ASN A 333 -52.38 -5.14 -12.61
N LYS A 334 -52.89 -4.34 -11.68
CA LYS A 334 -52.16 -3.97 -10.46
C LYS A 334 -52.46 -4.89 -9.28
N TYR A 335 -51.52 -4.97 -8.34
CA TYR A 335 -51.73 -5.72 -7.10
C TYR A 335 -52.42 -4.89 -6.02
N TYR A 336 -53.43 -5.50 -5.38
CA TYR A 336 -54.18 -4.92 -4.28
C TYR A 336 -54.18 -5.85 -3.08
N GLU A 337 -54.11 -5.28 -1.87
CA GLU A 337 -54.26 -6.00 -0.61
C GLU A 337 -55.54 -5.58 0.10
N LYS A 338 -56.36 -6.57 0.47
CA LYS A 338 -57.56 -6.39 1.28
C LYS A 338 -57.31 -6.83 2.71
N CYS A 339 -57.35 -5.90 3.66
CA CYS A 339 -57.29 -6.14 5.10
C CYS A 339 -58.62 -5.74 5.74
N GLY A 340 -59.44 -6.72 6.11
CA GLY A 340 -60.81 -6.45 6.59
C GLY A 340 -61.67 -5.73 5.53
N ASN A 341 -62.07 -4.48 5.81
CA ASN A 341 -62.87 -3.65 4.89
C ASN A 341 -62.03 -2.69 4.03
N THR A 342 -60.72 -2.62 4.24
CA THR A 342 -59.83 -1.69 3.52
C THR A 342 -59.16 -2.40 2.36
N ILE A 343 -59.14 -1.76 1.19
CA ILE A 343 -58.40 -2.22 0.00
C ILE A 343 -57.34 -1.16 -0.32
N SER A 344 -56.08 -1.59 -0.40
CA SER A 344 -54.93 -0.73 -0.70
C SER A 344 -54.20 -1.24 -1.93
N CYS A 345 -53.77 -0.33 -2.81
CA CYS A 345 -52.89 -0.66 -3.92
C CYS A 345 -51.46 -0.92 -3.38
N ILE A 346 -50.89 -2.07 -3.69
CA ILE A 346 -49.54 -2.49 -3.26
C ILE A 346 -48.62 -2.77 -4.46
N ASP A 347 -49.00 -2.31 -5.65
CA ASP A 347 -48.26 -2.55 -6.89
C ASP A 347 -46.80 -2.09 -6.80
N GLU A 348 -46.53 -0.98 -6.12
CA GLU A 348 -45.17 -0.47 -5.88
C GLU A 348 -44.33 -1.37 -4.96
N GLU A 349 -44.96 -2.26 -4.19
CA GLU A 349 -44.28 -3.24 -3.33
C GLU A 349 -43.89 -4.51 -4.09
N VAL A 350 -44.49 -4.75 -5.27
CA VAL A 350 -44.28 -5.96 -6.07
C VAL A 350 -43.39 -5.62 -7.28
N SER A 351 -42.14 -6.07 -7.23
CA SER A 351 -41.13 -5.72 -8.23
C SER A 351 -41.01 -6.71 -9.40
N PHE A 352 -41.81 -7.77 -9.43
CA PHE A 352 -41.74 -8.84 -10.44
C PHE A 352 -43.07 -9.57 -10.61
N GLU A 353 -43.24 -10.22 -11.75
CA GLU A 353 -44.38 -11.12 -11.99
C GLU A 353 -44.12 -12.51 -11.40
N ILE A 354 -45.17 -13.13 -10.86
CA ILE A 354 -45.12 -14.48 -10.32
C ILE A 354 -45.65 -15.50 -11.36
N PRO A 355 -45.17 -16.76 -11.35
CA PRO A 355 -45.67 -17.77 -12.28
C PRO A 355 -47.13 -18.12 -12.07
N LYS A 356 -47.75 -18.71 -13.11
CA LYS A 356 -49.12 -19.22 -13.01
C LYS A 356 -49.21 -20.30 -11.93
N GLY A 357 -50.20 -20.19 -11.05
CA GLY A 357 -50.40 -21.10 -9.92
C GLY A 357 -49.75 -20.64 -8.62
N TRP A 358 -48.90 -19.60 -8.65
CA TRP A 358 -48.35 -18.97 -7.45
C TRP A 358 -49.28 -17.87 -6.92
N GLU A 359 -49.18 -17.57 -5.63
CA GLU A 359 -49.89 -16.46 -5.00
C GLU A 359 -48.96 -15.64 -4.10
N LEU A 360 -49.11 -14.31 -4.13
CA LEU A 360 -48.46 -13.42 -3.17
C LEU A 360 -49.21 -13.47 -1.84
N SER A 361 -48.47 -13.58 -0.74
CA SER A 361 -49.05 -13.54 0.60
C SER A 361 -48.10 -12.85 1.56
N ARG A 362 -48.64 -12.16 2.57
CA ARG A 362 -47.81 -11.60 3.64
C ARG A 362 -47.25 -12.73 4.49
N ILE A 363 -46.01 -12.59 4.97
CA ILE A 363 -45.38 -13.61 5.84
C ILE A 363 -46.25 -13.87 7.09
N ALA A 364 -46.91 -12.85 7.64
CA ALA A 364 -47.83 -13.00 8.78
C ALA A 364 -49.01 -13.96 8.49
N ASN A 365 -49.41 -14.13 7.22
CA ASN A 365 -50.48 -15.04 6.83
C ASN A 365 -50.05 -16.51 6.91
N ILE A 366 -48.75 -16.80 6.80
CA ILE A 366 -48.22 -18.18 6.76
C ILE A 366 -47.31 -18.53 7.95
N ALA A 367 -46.83 -17.54 8.70
CA ALA A 367 -45.94 -17.72 9.85
C ALA A 367 -46.29 -16.77 11.00
N LEU A 368 -45.90 -17.14 12.22
CA LEU A 368 -45.96 -16.24 13.38
C LEU A 368 -44.70 -15.37 13.39
N VAL A 369 -44.88 -14.06 13.35
CA VAL A 369 -43.78 -13.10 13.32
C VAL A 369 -43.64 -12.47 14.70
N TYR A 370 -42.56 -12.82 15.40
CA TYR A 370 -42.19 -12.20 16.67
C TYR A 370 -41.05 -11.20 16.45
N THR A 371 -41.26 -9.96 16.86
CA THR A 371 -40.21 -8.93 16.94
C THR A 371 -39.60 -8.89 18.35
N GLY A 372 -38.44 -8.25 18.54
CA GLY A 372 -37.80 -8.14 19.87
C GLY A 372 -38.67 -7.48 20.96
N ASN A 373 -39.63 -6.63 20.57
CA ASN A 373 -40.62 -6.04 21.48
C ASN A 373 -41.77 -6.99 21.88
N SER A 374 -41.87 -8.16 21.23
CA SER A 374 -42.93 -9.16 21.47
C SER A 374 -42.55 -10.18 22.54
N ILE A 375 -41.29 -10.18 22.97
CA ILE A 375 -40.73 -11.09 24.00
C ILE A 375 -41.15 -10.67 25.41
N SER A 376 -41.62 -9.43 25.61
CA SER A 376 -42.14 -8.95 26.90
C SER A 376 -43.62 -9.27 27.16
N GLU A 377 -44.31 -9.99 26.26
CA GLU A 377 -45.73 -10.39 26.40
C GLU A 377 -45.96 -11.91 26.49
N THR A 378 -44.90 -12.70 26.65
CA THR A 378 -44.93 -14.12 27.04
C THR A 378 -44.48 -14.26 28.47
#